data_AF-A0A849C0Q2-F1
#
_entry.id   AF-A0A849C0Q2-F1
#
_cell.length_a   1.000
_cell.length_b   1.000
_cell.length_c   1.000
_cell.angle_alpha   90.00
_cell.angle_beta   90.00
_cell.angle_gamma   90.00
#
_symmetry.space_group_name_H-M   'P 1'
#
loop_
_entity.id
_entity.type
_entity.pdbx_description
1 polymer ?
#
loop_
_entity_poly.entity_id
_entity_poly.type
_entity_poly.pdbx_seq_one_letter_code
_entity_poly.pdbx_strand_id
1 'polypeptide(L)'
;MFATTMEWRDKPSLAARRAHDLRNWSRRRRGEHTYRNPDDPAHGDPGLDPGWEFPPPLGNTAPLSVAGTGLDEMFILRTANPGERPYYSVVTAVDGLADGLRGDAAYAAMSAAFGSFLAQMARTSSHVRGLQVLHRSVPHDMTRHSRWAHTRVKRLHDARLLPAVESYGTLIDTLTPLAEEHRTFVVLRFPQTEAFMADTARQARAKDAPITGGIAQVVRDETERATRLLAMAGMGRVDVLGERRVCAVIRALLDPRFPIDRHRNATWNTCWPSYIGGRNCVAVGTETRWWTRVGHIRPRAIEPVALGPLWLAPLLTGVDADPGDDDIAPMPTIRTLSVRLDFVPADRARAAAKGDVTADQARKAKEREKGKLDDGSTEVLADASERRRQDLMPGSGHHGVIYAASIAVTGRDPDDLDRACLRVTEAAGESAITEIDWCVGDHDVAMFTTLPLARGLAATPYTR
;
A
#
# COMPACT_ATOMS: atom_id res chain seq x y z
N MET A 1 5.39 37.32 10.63
CA MET A 1 4.69 36.20 11.30
C MET A 1 3.59 35.57 10.44
N PHE A 2 2.79 36.32 9.68
CA PHE A 2 1.73 35.74 8.82
C PHE A 2 2.23 34.93 7.61
N ALA A 3 3.36 35.30 7.00
CA ALA A 3 3.94 34.57 5.85
C ALA A 3 4.67 33.26 6.25
N THR A 4 4.97 33.05 7.52
CA THR A 4 5.74 31.90 8.02
C THR A 4 4.88 30.68 8.36
N THR A 5 3.57 30.88 8.58
CA THR A 5 2.62 29.84 8.99
C THR A 5 1.54 29.55 7.95
N MET A 6 1.36 30.40 6.92
CA MET A 6 0.41 30.13 5.83
C MET A 6 0.92 28.97 4.96
N GLU A 7 0.10 27.93 4.86
CA GLU A 7 0.19 26.93 3.79
C GLU A 7 -0.25 27.61 2.49
N TRP A 8 0.69 27.78 1.57
CA TRP A 8 0.42 28.38 0.26
C TRP A 8 0.29 27.23 -0.74
N ARG A 9 -0.90 27.01 -1.28
CA ARG A 9 -1.20 25.90 -2.22
C ARG A 9 -0.80 24.52 -1.67
N ASP A 10 -1.10 24.23 -0.40
CA ASP A 10 -0.79 22.97 0.30
C ASP A 10 0.68 22.53 0.23
N LYS A 11 1.59 23.47 -0.05
CA LYS A 11 3.01 23.27 0.22
C LYS A 11 3.23 23.50 1.72
N PRO A 12 3.93 22.58 2.42
CA PRO A 12 4.17 22.75 3.84
C PRO A 12 4.80 24.12 4.05
N SER A 13 4.24 24.87 5.02
CA SER A 13 4.73 26.20 5.36
C SER A 13 6.23 26.18 5.62
N LEU A 14 6.90 27.32 5.48
CA LEU A 14 8.34 27.42 5.78
C LEU A 14 8.65 26.92 7.21
N ALA A 15 7.74 27.17 8.16
CA ALA A 15 7.85 26.63 9.51
C ALA A 15 7.70 25.10 9.55
N ALA A 16 6.72 24.52 8.85
CA ALA A 16 6.53 23.07 8.78
C ALA A 16 7.73 22.36 8.14
N ARG A 17 8.31 22.94 7.07
CA ARG A 17 9.54 22.43 6.45
C ARG A 17 10.71 22.47 7.42
N ARG A 18 10.97 23.62 8.05
CA ARG A 18 12.04 23.74 9.04
C ARG A 18 11.86 22.79 10.22
N ALA A 19 10.63 22.60 10.71
CA ALA A 19 10.33 21.65 11.77
C ALA A 19 10.59 20.21 11.33
N HIS A 20 10.21 19.86 10.09
CA HIS A 20 10.52 18.57 9.49
C HIS A 20 12.04 18.35 9.35
N ASP A 21 12.77 19.34 8.82
CA ASP A 21 14.23 19.29 8.65
C ASP A 21 14.95 19.12 10.00
N LEU A 22 14.55 19.89 11.03
CA LEU A 22 15.08 19.78 12.39
C LEU A 22 14.78 18.41 13.00
N ARG A 23 13.56 17.90 12.82
CA ARG A 23 13.19 16.55 13.26
C ARG A 23 14.05 15.51 12.56
N ASN A 24 14.19 15.59 11.24
CA ASN A 24 14.95 14.63 10.45
C ASN A 24 16.45 14.65 10.84
N TRP A 25 17.03 15.84 10.98
CA TRP A 25 18.39 16.01 11.49
C TRP A 25 18.59 15.38 12.88
N SER A 26 17.62 15.59 13.78
CA SER A 26 17.66 15.03 15.14
C SER A 26 17.58 13.50 15.13
N ARG A 27 16.69 12.93 14.30
CA ARG A 27 16.56 11.49 14.09
C ARG A 27 17.84 10.86 13.54
N ARG A 28 18.45 11.51 12.54
CA ARG A 28 19.70 11.05 11.93
C ARG A 28 20.85 11.03 12.93
N ARG A 29 20.96 12.07 13.78
CA ARG A 29 21.94 12.10 14.88
C ARG A 29 21.75 10.99 15.90
N ARG A 30 20.51 10.54 16.13
CA ARG A 30 20.20 9.38 16.98
C ARG A 30 20.36 8.02 16.27
N GLY A 31 20.81 8.00 15.02
CA GLY A 31 20.97 6.77 14.26
C GLY A 31 19.64 6.14 13.80
N GLU A 32 18.50 6.83 13.91
CA GLU A 32 17.19 6.22 13.57
C GLU A 32 16.99 5.90 12.07
N HIS A 33 17.89 6.41 11.23
CA HIS A 33 17.93 6.16 9.79
C HIS A 33 18.67 4.87 9.43
N THR A 34 19.27 4.18 10.40
CA THR A 34 20.00 2.93 10.20
C THR A 34 19.39 1.85 11.07
N TYR A 35 19.20 0.68 10.50
CA TYR A 35 18.80 -0.52 11.23
C TYR A 35 19.66 -1.69 10.76
N ARG A 36 20.12 -2.51 11.72
CA ARG A 36 20.92 -3.71 11.45
C ARG A 36 20.18 -4.92 12.00
N ASN A 37 19.81 -5.83 11.11
CA ASN A 37 19.27 -7.13 11.51
C ASN A 37 20.38 -7.94 12.22
N PRO A 38 20.05 -8.79 13.21
CA PRO A 38 21.03 -9.70 13.83
C PRO A 38 21.86 -10.56 12.88
N ASP A 39 21.35 -10.87 11.69
CA ASP A 39 22.05 -11.62 10.65
C ASP A 39 23.05 -10.75 9.83
N ASP A 40 23.12 -9.44 10.09
CA ASP A 40 24.06 -8.51 9.45
C ASP A 40 25.46 -8.63 10.07
N PRO A 41 26.54 -8.80 9.29
CA PRO A 41 27.90 -8.82 9.82
C PRO A 41 28.30 -7.57 10.61
N ALA A 42 27.65 -6.42 10.35
CA ALA A 42 27.86 -5.17 11.08
C ALA A 42 26.97 -5.03 12.33
N HIS A 43 26.13 -6.01 12.65
CA HIS A 43 25.29 -5.99 13.84
C HIS A 43 26.14 -6.01 15.11
N GLY A 44 25.82 -5.12 16.05
CA GLY A 44 26.55 -4.98 17.32
C GLY A 44 27.87 -4.20 17.21
N ASP A 45 28.29 -3.74 16.02
CA ASP A 45 29.41 -2.80 15.88
C ASP A 45 28.97 -1.38 16.31
N PRO A 46 29.51 -0.81 17.39
CA PRO A 46 29.09 0.51 17.89
C PRO A 46 29.28 1.67 16.89
N GLY A 47 30.15 1.50 15.88
CA GLY A 47 30.37 2.50 14.83
C GLY A 47 29.35 2.45 13.69
N LEU A 48 28.69 1.31 13.48
CA LEU A 48 27.85 1.03 12.32
C LEU A 48 26.41 0.62 12.66
N ASP A 49 26.19 0.16 13.89
CA ASP A 49 24.92 -0.27 14.44
C ASP A 49 24.53 0.58 15.66
N PRO A 50 23.47 1.40 15.55
CA PRO A 50 22.92 2.12 16.69
C PRO A 50 22.30 1.23 17.79
N GLY A 51 22.16 -0.09 17.55
CA GLY A 51 21.71 -1.07 18.55
C GLY A 51 20.18 -1.17 18.67
N TRP A 52 19.45 -0.91 17.59
CA TRP A 52 17.98 -1.01 17.59
C TRP A 52 17.52 -2.47 17.48
N GLU A 53 16.62 -2.91 18.37
CA GLU A 53 16.02 -4.25 18.30
C GLU A 53 15.15 -4.44 17.05
N PHE A 54 14.31 -3.45 16.77
CA PHE A 54 13.45 -3.39 15.58
C PHE A 54 13.69 -2.08 14.81
N PRO A 55 13.33 -2.02 13.52
CA PRO A 55 13.38 -0.78 12.77
C PRO A 55 12.71 0.39 13.51
N PRO A 56 13.41 1.49 13.80
CA PRO A 56 12.83 2.63 14.52
C PRO A 56 11.50 3.15 13.95
N PRO A 57 11.30 3.21 12.61
CA PRO A 57 10.03 3.67 12.05
C PRO A 57 8.85 2.73 12.34
N LEU A 58 9.07 1.46 12.68
CA LEU A 58 8.02 0.49 13.05
C LEU A 58 7.22 1.00 14.26
N GLY A 59 7.90 1.64 15.21
CA GLY A 59 7.34 2.15 16.45
C GLY A 59 6.75 1.03 17.32
N ASN A 60 5.65 1.32 18.00
CA ASN A 60 4.92 0.41 18.89
C ASN A 60 3.98 -0.50 18.09
N THR A 61 4.54 -1.25 17.14
CA THR A 61 3.80 -2.26 16.36
C THR A 61 4.34 -3.63 16.71
N ALA A 62 3.49 -4.55 17.14
CA ALA A 62 3.88 -5.92 17.48
C ALA A 62 2.72 -6.91 17.27
N PRO A 63 3.00 -8.21 17.07
CA PRO A 63 1.98 -9.24 17.06
C PRO A 63 1.23 -9.29 18.40
N LEU A 64 -0.09 -9.46 18.32
CA LEU A 64 -0.92 -9.75 19.48
C LEU A 64 -0.65 -11.20 19.93
N SER A 65 -0.31 -11.40 21.20
CA SER A 65 -0.15 -12.74 21.76
C SER A 65 -1.51 -13.42 21.88
N VAL A 66 -1.81 -14.29 20.93
CA VAL A 66 -3.04 -15.10 20.85
C VAL A 66 -2.80 -16.57 21.18
N ALA A 67 -1.58 -16.95 21.57
CA ALA A 67 -1.23 -18.31 21.91
C ALA A 67 -2.10 -18.84 23.06
N GLY A 68 -2.68 -20.03 22.88
CA GLY A 68 -3.54 -20.68 23.87
C GLY A 68 -4.98 -20.15 23.88
N THR A 69 -5.37 -19.30 22.93
CA THR A 69 -6.75 -18.80 22.80
C THR A 69 -7.61 -19.63 21.84
N GLY A 70 -7.02 -20.63 21.18
CA GLY A 70 -7.66 -21.40 20.11
C GLY A 70 -7.72 -20.66 18.77
N LEU A 71 -7.08 -19.48 18.69
CA LEU A 71 -6.93 -18.67 17.48
C LEU A 71 -5.45 -18.52 17.10
N ASP A 72 -4.65 -19.53 17.43
CA ASP A 72 -3.19 -19.52 17.34
C ASP A 72 -2.66 -19.35 15.90
N GLU A 73 -3.47 -19.70 14.90
CA GLU A 73 -3.14 -19.53 13.48
C GLU A 73 -3.33 -18.09 12.98
N MET A 74 -4.05 -17.25 13.73
CA MET A 74 -4.28 -15.86 13.35
C MET A 74 -3.05 -14.99 13.64
N PHE A 75 -2.70 -14.15 12.68
CA PHE A 75 -1.67 -13.14 12.87
C PHE A 75 -2.29 -11.75 12.89
N ILE A 76 -2.46 -11.22 14.11
CA ILE A 76 -3.05 -9.91 14.35
C ILE A 76 -1.94 -8.97 14.80
N LEU A 77 -1.73 -7.87 14.07
CA LEU A 77 -0.76 -6.85 14.46
C LEU A 77 -1.45 -5.75 15.24
N ARG A 78 -0.97 -5.47 16.45
CA ARG A 78 -1.39 -4.31 17.24
C ARG A 78 -0.42 -3.17 17.02
N THR A 79 -0.94 -2.01 16.66
CA THR A 79 -0.17 -0.76 16.54
C THR A 79 -0.67 0.25 17.56
N ALA A 80 0.25 0.82 18.34
CA ALA A 80 -0.03 1.82 19.39
C ALA A 80 0.97 2.99 19.32
N ASN A 81 1.17 3.51 18.10
CA ASN A 81 2.07 4.64 17.86
C ASN A 81 1.48 5.95 18.39
N PRO A 82 2.32 6.86 18.95
CA PRO A 82 1.86 8.18 19.37
C PRO A 82 1.21 8.97 18.24
N GLY A 83 0.11 9.67 18.54
CA GLY A 83 -0.61 10.51 17.57
C GLY A 83 -1.74 9.81 16.81
N GLU A 84 -1.88 8.49 16.96
CA GLU A 84 -3.01 7.72 16.43
C GLU A 84 -3.69 6.91 17.54
N ARG A 85 -4.99 6.64 17.37
CA ARG A 85 -5.69 5.68 18.22
C ARG A 85 -5.10 4.28 17.99
N PRO A 86 -4.81 3.49 19.04
CA PRO A 86 -4.36 2.12 18.87
C PRO A 86 -5.32 1.31 18.01
N TYR A 87 -4.78 0.41 17.20
CA TYR A 87 -5.57 -0.40 16.29
C TYR A 87 -4.97 -1.78 16.09
N TYR A 88 -5.82 -2.69 15.62
CA TYR A 88 -5.44 -4.02 15.18
C TYR A 88 -5.50 -4.09 13.66
N SER A 89 -4.67 -4.93 13.07
CA SER A 89 -4.68 -5.17 11.64
C SER A 89 -4.44 -6.62 11.28
N VAL A 90 -5.08 -7.05 10.19
CA VAL A 90 -4.98 -8.40 9.63
C VAL A 90 -4.73 -8.29 8.14
N VAL A 91 -3.76 -9.06 7.64
CA VAL A 91 -3.37 -9.08 6.23
C VAL A 91 -4.06 -10.23 5.52
N THR A 92 -4.63 -9.93 4.37
CA THR A 92 -5.21 -10.91 3.45
C THR A 92 -4.53 -10.78 2.08
N ALA A 93 -4.27 -11.91 1.43
CA ALA A 93 -3.89 -11.94 0.03
C ALA A 93 -5.14 -12.11 -0.82
N VAL A 94 -5.22 -11.35 -1.91
CA VAL A 94 -6.31 -11.44 -2.88
C VAL A 94 -5.71 -11.68 -4.25
N ASP A 95 -6.24 -12.65 -4.99
CA ASP A 95 -5.80 -12.91 -6.36
C ASP A 95 -6.25 -11.77 -7.30
N GLY A 96 -7.38 -11.12 -6.99
CA GLY A 96 -8.00 -10.15 -7.89
C GLY A 96 -8.63 -10.85 -9.09
N LEU A 97 -8.79 -10.10 -10.19
CA LEU A 97 -9.32 -10.63 -11.44
C LEU A 97 -8.17 -11.05 -12.37
N ALA A 98 -8.23 -12.26 -12.93
CA ALA A 98 -7.31 -12.68 -13.98
C ALA A 98 -7.49 -11.78 -15.22
N ASP A 99 -6.39 -11.16 -15.65
CA ASP A 99 -6.35 -10.28 -16.82
C ASP A 99 -6.51 -11.07 -18.14
N GLY A 100 -7.07 -10.41 -19.17
CA GLY A 100 -6.95 -10.87 -20.56
C GLY A 100 -8.17 -11.51 -21.25
N LEU A 101 -9.34 -11.64 -20.61
CA LEU A 101 -10.53 -12.25 -21.26
C LEU A 101 -11.87 -11.53 -21.02
N ARG A 102 -11.86 -10.30 -20.46
CA ARG A 102 -13.11 -9.60 -20.12
C ARG A 102 -13.11 -8.16 -20.62
N GLY A 103 -14.28 -7.71 -21.11
CA GLY A 103 -14.48 -6.33 -21.56
C GLY A 103 -14.79 -5.37 -20.41
N ASP A 104 -14.80 -4.07 -20.72
CA ASP A 104 -14.96 -2.95 -19.78
C ASP A 104 -16.15 -3.08 -18.83
N ALA A 105 -17.27 -3.64 -19.30
CA ALA A 105 -18.47 -3.85 -18.49
C ALA A 105 -18.21 -4.76 -17.27
N ALA A 106 -17.33 -5.75 -17.40
CA ALA A 106 -16.98 -6.63 -16.29
C ALA A 106 -16.13 -5.91 -15.23
N TYR A 107 -15.18 -5.07 -15.66
CA TYR A 107 -14.40 -4.23 -14.76
C TYR A 107 -15.27 -3.19 -14.06
N ALA A 108 -16.23 -2.58 -14.77
CA ALA A 108 -17.17 -1.64 -14.17
C ALA A 108 -18.06 -2.30 -13.11
N ALA A 109 -18.61 -3.48 -13.41
CA ALA A 109 -19.42 -4.25 -12.45
C ALA A 109 -18.62 -4.64 -11.20
N MET A 110 -17.37 -5.07 -11.37
CA MET A 110 -16.48 -5.41 -10.26
C MET A 110 -16.11 -4.18 -9.42
N SER A 111 -15.82 -3.04 -10.06
CA SER A 111 -15.58 -1.78 -9.37
C SER A 111 -16.78 -1.36 -8.52
N ALA A 112 -18.00 -1.49 -9.05
CA ALA A 112 -19.23 -1.23 -8.31
C ALA A 112 -19.43 -2.21 -7.14
N ALA A 113 -19.12 -3.50 -7.35
CA ALA A 113 -19.19 -4.51 -6.30
C ALA A 113 -18.17 -4.25 -5.18
N PHE A 114 -16.95 -3.82 -5.52
CA PHE A 114 -15.94 -3.39 -4.55
C PHE A 114 -16.39 -2.15 -3.78
N GLY A 115 -16.98 -1.16 -4.45
CA GLY A 115 -17.59 0.00 -3.80
C GLY A 115 -18.70 -0.41 -2.80
N SER A 116 -19.50 -1.42 -3.14
CA SER A 116 -20.51 -1.99 -2.24
C SER A 116 -19.89 -2.69 -1.02
N PHE A 117 -18.76 -3.40 -1.20
CA PHE A 117 -17.98 -3.96 -0.09
C PHE A 117 -17.50 -2.84 0.86
N LEU A 118 -16.91 -1.77 0.33
CA LEU A 118 -16.44 -0.64 1.14
C LEU A 118 -17.59 0.01 1.91
N ALA A 119 -18.74 0.22 1.26
CA ALA A 119 -19.95 0.74 1.91
C ALA A 119 -20.44 -0.15 3.05
N GLN A 120 -20.38 -1.48 2.89
CA GLN A 120 -20.74 -2.42 3.96
C GLN A 120 -19.77 -2.42 5.15
N MET A 121 -18.49 -2.15 4.92
CA MET A 121 -17.49 -1.99 5.98
C MET A 121 -17.60 -0.63 6.68
N ALA A 122 -18.02 0.41 5.96
CA ALA A 122 -18.22 1.75 6.50
C ALA A 122 -19.47 1.91 7.40
N ARG A 123 -20.33 0.87 7.47
CA ARG A 123 -21.50 0.86 8.37
C ARG A 123 -21.08 0.84 9.84
N THR A 124 -21.89 1.47 10.68
CA THR A 124 -21.70 1.51 12.14
C THR A 124 -21.62 0.13 12.77
N SER A 125 -22.28 -0.87 12.19
CA SER A 125 -22.29 -2.25 12.67
C SER A 125 -20.98 -3.01 12.44
N SER A 126 -20.08 -2.54 11.57
CA SER A 126 -18.75 -3.14 11.40
C SER A 126 -17.79 -2.53 12.41
N HIS A 127 -16.71 -3.23 12.75
CA HIS A 127 -15.58 -2.65 13.48
C HIS A 127 -14.41 -2.28 12.57
N VAL A 128 -14.45 -2.67 11.29
CA VAL A 128 -13.51 -2.20 10.28
C VAL A 128 -13.74 -0.71 10.07
N ARG A 129 -12.69 0.11 10.22
CA ARG A 129 -12.75 1.56 9.95
C ARG A 129 -11.77 2.02 8.89
N GLY A 130 -10.94 1.11 8.42
CA GLY A 130 -10.08 1.38 7.30
C GLY A 130 -9.58 0.12 6.62
N LEU A 131 -9.13 0.33 5.40
CA LEU A 131 -8.49 -0.63 4.53
C LEU A 131 -7.13 -0.11 4.11
N GLN A 132 -6.16 -0.99 3.89
CA GLN A 132 -5.00 -0.69 3.07
C GLN A 132 -4.99 -1.69 1.92
N VAL A 133 -4.93 -1.20 0.69
CA VAL A 133 -4.74 -2.03 -0.50
C VAL A 133 -3.31 -1.85 -0.94
N LEU A 134 -2.58 -2.96 -1.10
CA LEU A 134 -1.22 -2.95 -1.63
C LEU A 134 -1.20 -3.75 -2.92
N HIS A 135 -0.53 -3.20 -3.92
CA HIS A 135 -0.18 -3.89 -5.15
C HIS A 135 1.33 -3.89 -5.30
N ARG A 136 1.93 -5.08 -5.41
CA ARG A 136 3.36 -5.29 -5.61
C ARG A 136 3.57 -5.84 -7.01
N SER A 137 4.38 -5.16 -7.82
CA SER A 137 4.97 -5.73 -9.03
C SER A 137 6.43 -6.12 -8.75
N VAL A 138 6.79 -7.35 -9.09
CA VAL A 138 8.13 -7.95 -8.95
C VAL A 138 8.44 -8.82 -10.17
N PRO A 139 9.71 -9.16 -10.42
CA PRO A 139 10.06 -10.10 -11.47
C PRO A 139 9.41 -11.46 -11.22
N HIS A 140 8.84 -12.07 -12.26
CA HIS A 140 8.13 -13.33 -12.13
C HIS A 140 9.08 -14.50 -11.84
N ASP A 141 8.79 -15.30 -10.80
CA ASP A 141 9.56 -16.52 -10.52
C ASP A 141 9.17 -17.65 -11.50
N MET A 142 9.82 -17.64 -12.67
CA MET A 142 9.64 -18.64 -13.73
C MET A 142 10.16 -20.04 -13.36
N THR A 143 10.84 -20.23 -12.22
CA THR A 143 11.50 -21.50 -11.86
C THR A 143 10.57 -22.71 -11.96
N ARG A 144 9.31 -22.56 -11.51
CA ARG A 144 8.32 -23.65 -11.57
C ARG A 144 7.93 -23.98 -13.01
N HIS A 145 7.73 -22.95 -13.81
CA HIS A 145 7.36 -23.06 -15.22
C HIS A 145 8.50 -23.69 -16.02
N SER A 146 9.73 -23.18 -15.89
CA SER A 146 10.91 -23.72 -16.57
C SER A 146 11.17 -25.17 -16.18
N ARG A 147 11.00 -25.54 -14.90
CA ARG A 147 11.12 -26.94 -14.45
C ARG A 147 10.04 -27.83 -15.07
N TRP A 148 8.79 -27.37 -15.12
CA TRP A 148 7.70 -28.10 -15.77
C TRP A 148 7.98 -28.29 -17.26
N ALA A 149 8.37 -27.23 -17.96
CA ALA A 149 8.71 -27.25 -19.38
C ALA A 149 9.84 -28.24 -19.64
N HIS A 150 10.94 -28.14 -18.90
CA HIS A 150 12.08 -29.04 -19.02
C HIS A 150 11.69 -30.51 -18.76
N THR A 151 10.82 -30.76 -17.76
CA THR A 151 10.32 -32.11 -17.46
C THR A 151 9.42 -32.65 -18.56
N ARG A 152 8.61 -31.80 -19.19
CA ARG A 152 7.74 -32.18 -20.31
C ARG A 152 8.55 -32.44 -21.58
N VAL A 153 9.50 -31.57 -21.91
CA VAL A 153 10.42 -31.71 -23.04
C VAL A 153 11.20 -33.01 -22.96
N LYS A 154 11.73 -33.36 -21.77
CA LYS A 154 12.44 -34.64 -21.54
C LYS A 154 11.61 -35.89 -21.85
N ARG A 155 10.28 -35.80 -21.85
CA ARG A 155 9.36 -36.90 -22.16
C ARG A 155 8.96 -36.93 -23.64
N LEU A 156 9.35 -35.93 -24.43
CA LEU A 156 9.14 -35.91 -25.88
C LEU A 156 10.33 -36.61 -26.54
N HIS A 157 10.05 -37.71 -27.23
CA HIS A 157 11.05 -38.47 -27.99
C HIS A 157 10.92 -38.28 -29.51
N ASP A 158 9.93 -37.50 -29.95
CA ASP A 158 9.68 -37.24 -31.36
C ASP A 158 10.55 -36.08 -31.86
N ALA A 159 11.52 -36.40 -32.71
CA ALA A 159 12.45 -35.42 -33.29
C ALA A 159 11.74 -34.30 -34.09
N ARG A 160 10.51 -34.54 -34.58
CA ARG A 160 9.73 -33.52 -35.31
C ARG A 160 9.29 -32.35 -34.43
N LEU A 161 9.28 -32.53 -33.10
CA LEU A 161 8.89 -31.49 -32.15
C LEU A 161 10.06 -30.60 -31.71
N LEU A 162 11.30 -30.93 -32.10
CA LEU A 162 12.49 -30.16 -31.71
C LEU A 162 12.39 -28.67 -32.05
N PRO A 163 11.95 -28.25 -33.25
CA PRO A 163 11.82 -26.82 -33.55
C PRO A 163 10.83 -26.07 -32.65
N ALA A 164 9.74 -26.74 -32.24
CA ALA A 164 8.76 -26.15 -31.32
C ALA A 164 9.33 -26.03 -29.89
N VAL A 165 10.13 -27.01 -29.47
CA VAL A 165 10.84 -26.96 -28.17
C VAL A 165 11.86 -25.83 -28.14
N GLU A 166 12.66 -25.67 -29.21
CA GLU A 166 13.62 -24.59 -29.35
C GLU A 166 12.93 -23.23 -29.36
N SER A 167 11.89 -23.07 -30.19
CA SER A 167 11.09 -21.84 -30.25
C SER A 167 10.48 -21.48 -28.90
N TYR A 168 9.98 -22.46 -28.15
CA TYR A 168 9.45 -22.24 -26.81
C TYR A 168 10.55 -21.92 -25.78
N GLY A 169 11.73 -22.54 -25.89
CA GLY A 169 12.91 -22.19 -25.10
C GLY A 169 13.31 -20.74 -25.32
N THR A 170 13.44 -20.31 -26.58
CA THR A 170 13.70 -18.91 -26.95
C THR A 170 12.64 -17.97 -26.38
N LEU A 171 11.36 -18.36 -26.42
CA LEU A 171 10.28 -17.57 -25.81
C LEU A 171 10.45 -17.41 -24.29
N ILE A 172 10.78 -18.48 -23.58
CA ILE A 172 11.05 -18.42 -22.13
C ILE A 172 12.24 -17.50 -21.87
N ASP A 173 13.34 -17.64 -22.62
CA ASP A 173 14.55 -16.84 -22.42
C ASP A 173 14.30 -15.35 -22.71
N THR A 174 13.46 -15.05 -23.70
CA THR A 174 13.08 -13.68 -24.06
C THR A 174 12.14 -13.05 -23.04
N LEU A 175 11.16 -13.81 -22.54
CA LEU A 175 10.14 -13.29 -21.62
C LEU A 175 10.59 -13.24 -20.17
N THR A 176 11.42 -14.18 -19.71
CA THR A 176 11.83 -14.28 -18.30
C THR A 176 12.36 -12.96 -17.73
N PRO A 177 13.24 -12.20 -18.40
CA PRO A 177 13.74 -10.95 -17.84
C PRO A 177 12.74 -9.78 -17.90
N LEU A 178 11.63 -9.92 -18.61
CA LEU A 178 10.61 -8.88 -18.78
C LEU A 178 9.31 -9.21 -18.03
N ALA A 179 9.13 -10.46 -17.60
CA ALA A 179 7.89 -10.94 -17.00
C ALA A 179 7.72 -10.37 -15.59
N GLU A 180 6.58 -9.70 -15.38
CA GLU A 180 6.13 -9.23 -14.07
C GLU A 180 5.18 -10.23 -13.42
N GLU A 181 5.23 -10.29 -12.10
CA GLU A 181 4.24 -10.94 -11.26
C GLU A 181 3.62 -9.91 -10.33
N HIS A 182 2.29 -9.87 -10.35
CA HIS A 182 1.49 -8.89 -9.61
C HIS A 182 0.85 -9.57 -8.39
N ARG A 183 1.09 -8.99 -7.20
CA ARG A 183 0.56 -9.50 -5.93
C ARG A 183 -0.23 -8.42 -5.22
N THR A 184 -1.47 -8.74 -4.86
CA THR A 184 -2.37 -7.80 -4.19
C THR A 184 -2.65 -8.25 -2.76
N PHE A 185 -2.55 -7.31 -1.82
CA PHE A 185 -2.84 -7.52 -0.42
C PHE A 185 -3.87 -6.51 0.07
N VAL A 186 -4.77 -6.97 0.92
CA VAL A 186 -5.75 -6.14 1.59
C VAL A 186 -5.54 -6.28 3.09
N VAL A 187 -5.27 -5.16 3.76
CA VAL A 187 -5.08 -5.09 5.21
C VAL A 187 -6.31 -4.43 5.83
N LEU A 188 -6.99 -5.18 6.69
CA LEU A 188 -8.13 -4.69 7.46
C LEU A 188 -7.62 -3.93 8.69
N ARG A 189 -8.24 -2.79 9.02
CA ARG A 189 -7.91 -2.01 10.23
C ARG A 189 -9.10 -1.92 11.19
N PHE A 190 -8.85 -2.29 12.44
CA PHE A 190 -9.79 -2.31 13.55
C PHE A 190 -9.30 -1.36 14.66
N PRO A 191 -9.72 -0.08 14.68
CA PRO A 191 -9.34 0.82 15.75
C PRO A 191 -9.95 0.38 17.08
N GLN A 192 -9.20 0.55 18.16
CA GLN A 192 -9.61 0.26 19.52
C GLN A 192 -10.61 1.34 20.02
N THR A 193 -11.86 1.24 19.55
CA THR A 193 -12.98 2.09 19.96
C THR A 193 -13.65 1.55 21.22
N GLU A 194 -14.47 2.39 21.87
CA GLU A 194 -15.26 1.94 23.03
C GLU A 194 -16.22 0.82 22.66
N ALA A 195 -16.90 0.93 21.50
CA ALA A 195 -17.78 -0.12 20.98
C ALA A 195 -17.02 -1.44 20.72
N PHE A 196 -15.84 -1.36 20.11
CA PHE A 196 -14.97 -2.52 19.90
C PHE A 196 -14.57 -3.18 21.23
N MET A 197 -14.22 -2.37 22.24
CA MET A 197 -13.83 -2.89 23.55
C MET A 197 -15.00 -3.46 24.35
N ALA A 198 -16.21 -2.91 24.21
CA ALA A 198 -17.42 -3.46 24.81
C ALA A 198 -17.75 -4.84 24.23
N ASP A 199 -17.64 -5.00 22.91
CA ASP A 199 -17.82 -6.28 22.23
C ASP A 199 -16.75 -7.30 22.62
N THR A 200 -15.50 -6.85 22.67
CA THR A 200 -14.37 -7.64 23.18
C THR A 200 -14.61 -8.16 24.59
N ALA A 201 -15.06 -7.29 25.51
CA ALA A 201 -15.33 -7.66 26.90
C ALA A 201 -16.49 -8.66 27.00
N ARG A 202 -17.52 -8.53 26.16
CA ARG A 202 -18.61 -9.50 26.06
C ARG A 202 -18.10 -10.86 25.59
N GLN A 203 -17.29 -10.91 24.53
CA GLN A 203 -16.72 -12.15 24.00
C GLN A 203 -15.78 -12.83 25.00
N ALA A 204 -14.92 -12.07 25.66
CA ALA A 204 -14.01 -12.58 26.68
C ALA A 204 -14.78 -13.24 27.84
N ARG A 205 -15.83 -12.58 28.37
CA ARG A 205 -16.68 -13.13 29.44
C ARG A 205 -17.45 -14.37 29.00
N ALA A 206 -17.98 -14.38 27.77
CA ALA A 206 -18.76 -15.50 27.26
C ALA A 206 -17.94 -16.79 27.11
N LYS A 207 -16.62 -16.67 26.89
CA LYS A 207 -15.72 -17.80 26.66
C LYS A 207 -14.76 -18.06 27.82
N ASP A 208 -14.91 -17.36 28.94
CA ASP A 208 -13.97 -17.37 30.07
C ASP A 208 -12.49 -17.21 29.61
N ALA A 209 -12.28 -16.32 28.64
CA ALA A 209 -10.99 -16.13 27.99
C ALA A 209 -10.36 -14.80 28.42
N PRO A 210 -9.01 -14.68 28.38
CA PRO A 210 -8.34 -13.40 28.53
C PRO A 210 -8.84 -12.36 27.51
N ILE A 211 -8.70 -11.08 27.83
CA ILE A 211 -9.09 -9.98 26.94
C ILE A 211 -8.45 -10.10 25.55
N THR A 212 -7.21 -10.61 25.47
CA THR A 212 -6.53 -10.88 24.19
C THR A 212 -7.29 -11.90 23.32
N GLY A 213 -7.84 -12.95 23.93
CA GLY A 213 -8.72 -13.91 23.24
C GLY A 213 -10.04 -13.28 22.79
N GLY A 214 -10.62 -12.38 23.60
CA GLY A 214 -11.79 -11.59 23.22
C GLY A 214 -11.53 -10.68 22.01
N ILE A 215 -10.38 -9.98 21.99
CA ILE A 215 -9.94 -9.14 20.87
C ILE A 215 -9.79 -10.00 19.61
N ALA A 216 -9.08 -11.11 19.73
CA ALA A 216 -8.83 -12.02 18.61
C ALA A 216 -10.14 -12.56 18.04
N GLN A 217 -11.12 -12.88 18.88
CA GLN A 217 -12.43 -13.33 18.43
C GLN A 217 -13.19 -12.26 17.64
N VAL A 218 -13.26 -11.02 18.14
CA VAL A 218 -13.96 -9.93 17.42
C VAL A 218 -13.28 -9.65 16.07
N VAL A 219 -11.94 -9.62 16.07
CA VAL A 219 -11.16 -9.43 14.84
C VAL A 219 -11.39 -10.58 13.86
N ARG A 220 -11.44 -11.83 14.32
CA ARG A 220 -11.75 -13.01 13.51
C ARG A 220 -13.12 -12.87 12.85
N ASP A 221 -14.16 -12.61 13.63
CA ASP A 221 -15.54 -12.59 13.13
C ASP A 221 -15.73 -11.50 12.06
N GLU A 222 -15.15 -10.32 12.29
CA GLU A 222 -15.16 -9.24 11.29
C GLU A 222 -14.27 -9.54 10.08
N THR A 223 -13.14 -10.23 10.27
CA THR A 223 -12.28 -10.66 9.16
C THR A 223 -13.01 -11.68 8.28
N GLU A 224 -13.66 -12.69 8.87
CA GLU A 224 -14.47 -13.66 8.13
C GLU A 224 -15.62 -12.99 7.36
N ARG A 225 -16.25 -11.97 7.95
CA ARG A 225 -17.25 -11.16 7.25
C ARG A 225 -16.63 -10.41 6.07
N ALA A 226 -15.47 -9.78 6.26
CA ALA A 226 -14.80 -9.03 5.21
C ALA A 226 -14.32 -9.94 4.07
N THR A 227 -13.76 -11.12 4.36
CA THR A 227 -13.30 -12.06 3.32
C THR A 227 -14.45 -12.59 2.48
N ARG A 228 -15.60 -12.91 3.08
CA ARG A 228 -16.81 -13.29 2.33
C ARG A 228 -17.26 -12.19 1.38
N LEU A 229 -17.27 -10.94 1.84
CA LEU A 229 -17.70 -9.81 1.01
C LEU A 229 -16.70 -9.47 -0.09
N LEU A 230 -15.39 -9.60 0.16
CA LEU A 230 -14.35 -9.48 -0.87
C LEU A 230 -14.52 -10.55 -1.96
N ALA A 231 -14.77 -11.80 -1.58
CA ALA A 231 -15.05 -12.87 -2.53
C ALA A 231 -16.32 -12.58 -3.36
N MET A 232 -17.41 -12.13 -2.71
CA MET A 232 -18.63 -11.69 -3.40
C MET A 232 -18.41 -10.48 -4.31
N ALA A 233 -17.45 -9.61 -3.99
CA ALA A 233 -17.05 -8.48 -4.83
C ALA A 233 -16.17 -8.88 -6.03
N GLY A 234 -15.92 -10.19 -6.24
CA GLY A 234 -15.17 -10.69 -7.38
C GLY A 234 -13.65 -10.62 -7.23
N MET A 235 -13.13 -10.47 -6.01
CA MET A 235 -11.67 -10.36 -5.74
C MET A 235 -10.92 -11.71 -5.80
N GLY A 236 -11.51 -12.72 -6.44
CA GLY A 236 -10.94 -14.06 -6.55
C GLY A 236 -10.84 -14.79 -5.22
N ARG A 237 -9.77 -15.56 -5.04
CA ARG A 237 -9.46 -16.23 -3.78
C ARG A 237 -8.94 -15.21 -2.77
N VAL A 238 -9.48 -15.29 -1.55
CA VAL A 238 -9.11 -14.42 -0.42
C VAL A 238 -8.53 -15.28 0.69
N ASP A 239 -7.21 -15.18 0.89
CA ASP A 239 -6.49 -15.94 1.91
C ASP A 239 -6.12 -15.03 3.08
N VAL A 240 -6.55 -15.36 4.30
CA VAL A 240 -6.03 -14.72 5.51
C VAL A 240 -4.61 -15.23 5.77
N LEU A 241 -3.65 -14.32 5.95
CA LEU A 241 -2.24 -14.68 6.09
C LEU A 241 -1.86 -14.83 7.57
N GLY A 242 -1.28 -15.99 7.91
CA GLY A 242 -0.62 -16.21 9.21
C GLY A 242 0.77 -15.57 9.28
N GLU A 243 1.42 -15.65 10.44
CA GLU A 243 2.67 -14.93 10.76
C GLU A 243 3.72 -15.08 9.67
N ARG A 244 4.06 -16.33 9.32
CA ARG A 244 5.14 -16.62 8.39
C ARG A 244 4.90 -16.01 7.01
N ARG A 245 3.67 -16.08 6.51
CA ARG A 245 3.30 -15.52 5.21
C ARG A 245 3.36 -13.99 5.25
N VAL A 246 2.83 -13.35 6.29
CA VAL A 246 2.93 -11.89 6.45
C VAL A 246 4.37 -11.42 6.56
N CYS A 247 5.17 -12.11 7.37
CA CYS A 247 6.60 -11.81 7.55
C CYS A 247 7.39 -11.99 6.24
N ALA A 248 7.07 -13.00 5.43
CA ALA A 248 7.67 -13.17 4.12
C ALA A 248 7.29 -12.03 3.16
N VAL A 249 6.03 -11.60 3.18
CA VAL A 249 5.56 -10.44 2.41
C VAL A 249 6.31 -9.18 2.84
N ILE A 250 6.37 -8.86 4.14
CA ILE A 250 7.09 -7.69 4.63
C ILE A 250 8.55 -7.70 4.16
N ARG A 251 9.25 -8.83 4.31
CA ARG A 251 10.64 -8.98 3.88
C ARG A 251 10.81 -8.80 2.37
N ALA A 252 9.95 -9.41 1.56
CA ALA A 252 10.00 -9.33 0.09
C ALA A 252 9.67 -7.92 -0.45
N LEU A 253 8.83 -7.17 0.26
CA LEU A 253 8.50 -5.78 -0.07
C LEU A 253 9.68 -4.83 0.20
N LEU A 254 10.52 -5.14 1.18
CA LEU A 254 11.72 -4.36 1.52
C LEU A 254 12.95 -4.81 0.72
N ASP A 255 13.15 -6.12 0.55
CA ASP A 255 14.30 -6.72 -0.12
C ASP A 255 13.82 -7.77 -1.16
N PRO A 256 13.82 -7.41 -2.45
CA PRO A 256 13.36 -8.28 -3.54
C PRO A 256 14.12 -9.61 -3.70
N ARG A 257 15.28 -9.80 -3.04
CA ARG A 257 16.02 -11.09 -3.08
C ARG A 257 15.24 -12.22 -2.45
N PHE A 258 14.31 -11.91 -1.55
CA PHE A 258 13.48 -12.89 -0.88
C PHE A 258 12.17 -13.09 -1.65
N PRO A 259 11.93 -14.26 -2.27
CA PRO A 259 10.68 -14.52 -2.96
C PRO A 259 9.50 -14.52 -2.00
N ILE A 260 8.40 -13.88 -2.42
CA ILE A 260 7.24 -13.61 -1.56
C ILE A 260 6.59 -14.89 -0.99
N ASP A 261 6.61 -15.98 -1.75
CA ASP A 261 6.02 -17.26 -1.35
C ASP A 261 6.96 -18.10 -0.47
N ARG A 262 8.24 -17.73 -0.30
CA ARG A 262 9.22 -18.46 0.51
C ARG A 262 9.21 -17.99 1.97
N HIS A 263 8.32 -18.59 2.76
CA HIS A 263 8.01 -18.16 4.11
C HIS A 263 8.54 -19.06 5.25
N ARG A 264 9.25 -20.15 4.96
CA ARG A 264 9.67 -21.15 5.98
C ARG A 264 10.41 -20.55 7.19
N ASN A 265 11.29 -19.56 6.93
CA ASN A 265 12.15 -18.95 7.95
C ASN A 265 11.79 -17.47 8.21
N ALA A 266 10.61 -17.02 7.79
CA ALA A 266 10.17 -15.65 8.04
C ALA A 266 9.35 -15.62 9.34
N THR A 267 9.87 -14.97 10.37
CA THR A 267 9.18 -14.70 11.63
C THR A 267 9.18 -13.19 11.88
N TRP A 268 8.44 -12.73 12.89
CA TRP A 268 8.41 -11.30 13.21
C TRP A 268 9.80 -10.70 13.50
N ASN A 269 10.73 -11.50 14.00
CA ASN A 269 12.08 -11.02 14.32
C ASN A 269 13.03 -11.06 13.12
N THR A 270 12.73 -11.87 12.08
CA THR A 270 13.63 -12.09 10.93
C THR A 270 13.13 -11.48 9.62
N CYS A 271 11.95 -10.83 9.64
CA CYS A 271 11.37 -10.22 8.44
C CYS A 271 11.88 -8.81 8.11
N TRP A 272 12.73 -8.23 8.96
CA TRP A 272 13.26 -6.88 8.82
C TRP A 272 14.69 -6.92 8.26
N PRO A 273 14.92 -6.69 6.97
CA PRO A 273 16.29 -6.56 6.46
C PRO A 273 16.96 -5.30 7.02
N SER A 274 18.28 -5.33 7.15
CA SER A 274 19.08 -4.14 7.45
C SER A 274 18.86 -3.05 6.42
N TYR A 275 18.93 -1.79 6.83
CA TYR A 275 18.86 -0.67 5.92
C TYR A 275 19.66 0.54 6.39
N ILE A 276 19.96 1.42 5.43
CA ILE A 276 20.59 2.72 5.65
C ILE A 276 19.81 3.79 4.86
N GLY A 277 19.22 4.74 5.59
CA GLY A 277 18.45 5.85 5.03
C GLY A 277 19.35 6.94 4.46
N GLY A 278 19.36 7.07 3.13
CA GLY A 278 20.03 8.14 2.40
C GLY A 278 19.15 9.38 2.22
N ARG A 279 19.66 10.37 1.47
CA ARG A 279 18.91 11.59 1.15
C ARG A 279 17.83 11.34 0.10
N ASN A 280 18.14 10.59 -0.94
CA ASN A 280 17.25 10.39 -2.09
C ASN A 280 16.69 8.97 -2.16
N CYS A 281 17.09 8.08 -1.26
CA CYS A 281 16.70 6.67 -1.27
C CYS A 281 17.07 6.01 0.07
N VAL A 282 16.56 4.80 0.30
CA VAL A 282 17.01 3.91 1.37
C VAL A 282 17.68 2.68 0.74
N ALA A 283 18.88 2.34 1.21
CA ALA A 283 19.59 1.14 0.78
C ALA A 283 19.24 -0.01 1.73
N VAL A 284 18.72 -1.11 1.20
CA VAL A 284 18.23 -2.27 1.97
C VAL A 284 19.07 -3.50 1.62
N GLY A 285 19.48 -4.25 2.64
CA GLY A 285 20.35 -5.43 2.50
C GLY A 285 21.79 -5.16 2.97
N THR A 286 22.57 -6.24 3.05
CA THR A 286 23.92 -6.25 3.61
C THR A 286 24.98 -6.15 2.51
N GLU A 287 25.14 -7.23 1.75
CA GLU A 287 26.11 -7.41 0.65
C GLU A 287 25.60 -6.77 -0.65
N THR A 288 24.53 -7.32 -1.22
CA THR A 288 23.80 -6.73 -2.35
C THR A 288 22.72 -5.82 -1.79
N ARG A 289 22.84 -4.52 -2.04
CA ARG A 289 21.87 -3.52 -1.58
C ARG A 289 20.88 -3.20 -2.68
N TRP A 290 19.60 -3.23 -2.34
CA TRP A 290 18.53 -2.66 -3.16
C TRP A 290 18.26 -1.24 -2.72
N TRP A 291 18.07 -0.35 -3.69
CA TRP A 291 17.84 1.06 -3.44
C TRP A 291 16.38 1.36 -3.66
N THR A 292 15.70 1.84 -2.63
CA THR A 292 14.26 2.13 -2.69
C THR A 292 14.00 3.62 -2.53
N ARG A 293 13.20 4.18 -3.44
CA ARG A 293 12.59 5.51 -3.34
C ARG A 293 11.13 5.37 -2.99
N VAL A 294 10.64 6.31 -2.22
CA VAL A 294 9.23 6.36 -1.82
C VAL A 294 8.70 7.73 -2.16
N GLY A 295 7.51 7.76 -2.75
CA GLY A 295 6.79 8.98 -3.07
C GLY A 295 5.35 8.90 -2.59
N HIS A 296 4.76 10.06 -2.34
CA HIS A 296 3.37 10.20 -1.98
C HIS A 296 2.57 10.75 -3.15
N ILE A 297 1.41 10.16 -3.41
CA ILE A 297 0.46 10.68 -4.41
C ILE A 297 -0.60 11.44 -3.61
N ARG A 298 -0.53 12.77 -3.66
CA ARG A 298 -1.51 13.62 -2.98
C ARG A 298 -2.85 13.58 -3.72
N PRO A 299 -3.99 13.72 -3.03
CA PRO A 299 -5.30 13.77 -3.69
C PRO A 299 -5.40 14.84 -4.81
N ARG A 300 -4.69 15.97 -4.66
CA ARG A 300 -4.63 17.04 -5.67
C ARG A 300 -3.87 16.66 -6.95
N ALA A 301 -3.06 15.60 -6.89
CA ALA A 301 -2.30 15.13 -8.04
C ALA A 301 -3.12 14.18 -8.91
N ILE A 302 -4.31 13.75 -8.45
CA ILE A 302 -5.24 12.96 -9.25
C ILE A 302 -6.19 13.94 -9.94
N GLU A 303 -6.38 13.78 -11.25
CA GLU A 303 -7.26 14.65 -12.01
C GLU A 303 -8.71 14.57 -11.49
N PRO A 304 -9.40 15.71 -11.29
CA PRO A 304 -10.76 15.77 -10.74
C PRO A 304 -11.86 15.38 -11.76
N VAL A 305 -11.60 14.36 -12.57
CA VAL A 305 -12.51 13.82 -13.60
C VAL A 305 -13.11 12.48 -13.17
N ALA A 306 -14.12 12.01 -13.89
CA ALA A 306 -14.65 10.67 -13.67
C ALA A 306 -13.63 9.65 -14.18
N LEU A 307 -13.06 8.86 -13.27
CA LEU A 307 -12.06 7.85 -13.59
C LEU A 307 -12.73 6.48 -13.78
N GLY A 308 -12.45 5.84 -14.92
CA GLY A 308 -12.94 4.50 -15.22
C GLY A 308 -12.28 3.42 -14.34
N PRO A 309 -12.80 2.19 -14.30
CA PRO A 309 -12.31 1.13 -13.40
C PRO A 309 -10.85 0.71 -13.65
N LEU A 310 -10.32 0.98 -14.84
CA LEU A 310 -8.94 0.65 -15.25
C LEU A 310 -7.99 1.84 -15.23
N TRP A 311 -8.37 2.97 -14.62
CA TRP A 311 -7.58 4.20 -14.67
C TRP A 311 -6.16 4.07 -14.07
N LEU A 312 -5.93 3.10 -13.16
CA LEU A 312 -4.61 2.81 -12.61
C LEU A 312 -3.84 1.71 -13.36
N ALA A 313 -4.42 1.10 -14.40
CA ALA A 313 -3.79 -0.03 -15.09
C ALA A 313 -2.38 0.28 -15.63
N PRO A 314 -2.11 1.45 -16.25
CA PRO A 314 -0.76 1.78 -16.72
C PRO A 314 0.27 1.73 -15.58
N LEU A 315 -0.07 2.27 -14.40
CA LEU A 315 0.83 2.25 -13.24
C LEU A 315 0.95 0.86 -12.58
N LEU A 316 -0.12 0.06 -12.58
CA LEU A 316 -0.15 -1.24 -11.90
C LEU A 316 0.53 -2.33 -12.72
N THR A 317 0.22 -2.44 -14.01
CA THR A 317 0.68 -3.55 -14.88
C THR A 317 1.38 -3.08 -16.15
N GLY A 318 1.26 -1.80 -16.53
CA GLY A 318 1.79 -1.24 -17.77
C GLY A 318 3.10 -0.48 -17.66
N VAL A 319 3.84 -0.57 -16.54
CA VAL A 319 5.14 0.10 -16.43
C VAL A 319 6.18 -0.72 -17.17
N ASP A 320 6.87 -0.09 -18.11
CA ASP A 320 7.90 -0.74 -18.89
C ASP A 320 9.04 -1.32 -18.02
N ALA A 321 9.54 -2.47 -18.44
CA ALA A 321 10.77 -3.04 -17.92
C ALA A 321 11.97 -2.18 -18.35
N ASP A 322 13.05 -2.22 -17.57
CA ASP A 322 14.33 -1.73 -18.05
C ASP A 322 14.81 -2.67 -19.17
N PRO A 323 15.04 -2.15 -20.39
CA PRO A 323 15.56 -2.98 -21.48
C PRO A 323 16.98 -3.49 -21.20
N GLY A 324 17.69 -2.88 -20.25
CA GLY A 324 19.11 -3.16 -20.02
C GLY A 324 19.99 -2.60 -21.13
N ASP A 325 21.28 -2.94 -21.05
CA ASP A 325 22.30 -2.68 -22.06
C ASP A 325 23.33 -3.82 -22.08
N ASP A 326 24.46 -3.64 -22.77
CA ASP A 326 25.50 -4.67 -22.89
C ASP A 326 26.11 -5.08 -21.53
N ASP A 327 26.06 -4.20 -20.53
CA ASP A 327 26.63 -4.40 -19.19
C ASP A 327 25.55 -4.71 -18.12
N ILE A 328 24.31 -4.30 -18.35
CA ILE A 328 23.19 -4.36 -17.41
C ILE A 328 22.08 -5.24 -17.98
N ALA A 329 21.82 -6.36 -17.32
CA ALA A 329 20.72 -7.24 -17.72
C ALA A 329 19.35 -6.52 -17.65
N PRO A 330 18.42 -6.81 -18.58
CA PRO A 330 17.04 -6.34 -18.51
C PRO A 330 16.38 -6.75 -17.20
N MET A 331 15.51 -5.89 -16.68
CA MET A 331 14.82 -6.15 -15.43
C MET A 331 13.46 -5.46 -15.35
N PRO A 332 12.41 -6.13 -14.84
CA PRO A 332 11.11 -5.50 -14.65
C PRO A 332 11.16 -4.40 -13.57
N THR A 333 10.28 -3.41 -13.68
CA THR A 333 10.30 -2.25 -12.78
C THR A 333 9.64 -2.60 -11.44
N ILE A 334 10.47 -2.85 -10.42
CA ILE A 334 10.00 -3.27 -9.10
C ILE A 334 9.31 -2.12 -8.36
N ARG A 335 8.03 -2.29 -8.02
CA ARG A 335 7.23 -1.23 -7.39
C ARG A 335 6.14 -1.74 -6.47
N THR A 336 5.83 -0.97 -5.43
CA THR A 336 4.71 -1.23 -4.51
C THR A 336 3.83 0.01 -4.43
N LEU A 337 2.61 -0.07 -4.94
CA LEU A 337 1.59 0.95 -4.67
C LEU A 337 0.82 0.56 -3.41
N SER A 338 0.67 1.50 -2.49
CA SER A 338 -0.14 1.35 -1.29
C SER A 338 -1.18 2.46 -1.21
N VAL A 339 -2.44 2.07 -1.12
CA VAL A 339 -3.57 2.99 -0.93
C VAL A 339 -4.23 2.68 0.39
N ARG A 340 -4.14 3.64 1.32
CA ARG A 340 -4.78 3.56 2.63
C ARG A 340 -6.11 4.31 2.58
N LEU A 341 -7.21 3.65 2.93
CA LEU A 341 -8.58 4.16 2.92
C LEU A 341 -9.17 4.18 4.34
N ASP A 342 -9.57 5.34 4.86
CA ASP A 342 -10.35 5.47 6.09
C ASP A 342 -11.80 5.81 5.82
N PHE A 343 -12.69 5.03 6.44
CA PHE A 343 -14.12 5.14 6.22
C PHE A 343 -14.71 6.28 7.05
N VAL A 344 -15.44 7.17 6.38
CA VAL A 344 -16.17 8.28 7.00
C VAL A 344 -17.66 7.93 6.98
N PRO A 345 -18.32 7.93 8.14
CA PRO A 345 -19.77 7.73 8.23
C PRO A 345 -20.56 8.66 7.30
N ALA A 346 -21.66 8.17 6.74
CA ALA A 346 -22.39 8.86 5.68
C ALA A 346 -22.95 10.23 6.10
N ASP A 347 -23.34 10.39 7.37
CA ASP A 347 -23.80 11.67 7.95
C ASP A 347 -22.69 12.72 7.95
N ARG A 348 -21.48 12.36 8.40
CA ARG A 348 -20.31 13.23 8.39
C ARG A 348 -19.85 13.55 6.97
N ALA A 349 -19.82 12.54 6.10
CA ALA A 349 -19.45 12.70 4.70
C ALA A 349 -20.40 13.67 3.97
N ARG A 350 -21.72 13.55 4.21
CA ARG A 350 -22.72 14.49 3.67
C ARG A 350 -22.51 15.92 4.15
N ALA A 351 -22.25 16.10 5.45
CA ALA A 351 -22.01 17.42 6.01
C ALA A 351 -20.78 18.09 5.38
N ALA A 352 -19.69 17.32 5.19
CA ALA A 352 -18.48 17.79 4.50
C ALA A 352 -18.78 18.14 3.03
N ALA A 353 -19.43 17.25 2.28
CA ALA A 353 -19.78 17.49 0.88
C ALA A 353 -20.66 18.73 0.68
N LYS A 354 -21.61 19.00 1.60
CA LYS A 354 -22.40 20.23 1.58
C LYS A 354 -21.52 21.48 1.76
N GLY A 355 -20.54 21.41 2.66
CA GLY A 355 -19.56 22.47 2.88
C GLY A 355 -18.71 22.74 1.63
N ASP A 356 -18.18 21.68 1.02
CA ASP A 356 -17.35 21.74 -0.19
C ASP A 356 -18.10 22.41 -1.36
N VAL A 357 -19.33 21.96 -1.65
CA VAL A 357 -20.17 22.55 -2.70
C VAL A 357 -20.45 24.03 -2.43
N THR A 358 -20.73 24.40 -1.18
CA THR A 358 -20.98 25.80 -0.81
C THR A 358 -19.73 26.66 -1.02
N ALA A 359 -18.55 26.15 -0.64
CA ALA A 359 -17.28 26.85 -0.80
C ALA A 359 -16.89 27.01 -2.28
N ASP A 360 -17.09 25.99 -3.11
CA ASP A 360 -16.81 26.03 -4.54
C ASP A 360 -17.76 26.97 -5.29
N GLN A 361 -19.06 26.96 -4.95
CA GLN A 361 -20.04 27.91 -5.47
C GLN A 361 -19.69 29.36 -5.10
N ALA A 362 -19.28 29.61 -3.85
CA ALA A 362 -18.85 30.93 -3.41
C ALA A 362 -17.57 31.39 -4.13
N ARG A 363 -16.60 30.48 -4.36
CA ARG A 363 -15.39 30.78 -5.15
C ARG A 363 -15.75 31.14 -6.59
N LYS A 364 -16.64 30.36 -7.22
CA LYS A 364 -17.13 30.61 -8.59
C LYS A 364 -17.84 31.97 -8.70
N ALA A 365 -18.68 32.33 -7.74
CA ALA A 365 -19.34 33.64 -7.69
C ALA A 365 -18.32 34.78 -7.55
N LYS A 366 -17.34 34.64 -6.65
CA LYS A 366 -16.31 35.66 -6.40
C LYS A 366 -15.39 35.88 -7.61
N GLU A 367 -15.02 34.84 -8.34
CA GLU A 367 -14.19 35.00 -9.55
C GLU A 367 -14.99 35.61 -10.72
N ARG A 368 -16.29 35.30 -10.82
CA ARG A 368 -17.22 35.98 -11.75
C ARG A 368 -17.35 37.48 -11.45
N GLU A 369 -17.51 37.86 -10.18
CA GLU A 369 -17.56 39.26 -9.76
C GLU A 369 -16.27 40.03 -10.11
N LYS A 370 -15.12 39.36 -10.09
CA LYS A 370 -13.83 39.95 -10.47
C LYS A 370 -13.57 39.99 -11.98
N GLY A 371 -14.50 39.49 -12.81
CA GLY A 371 -14.35 39.46 -14.26
C GLY A 371 -13.15 38.62 -14.75
N LYS A 372 -12.66 37.68 -13.94
CA LYS A 372 -11.55 36.80 -14.35
C LYS A 372 -12.10 35.65 -15.20
N LEU A 373 -11.48 35.45 -16.36
CA LEU A 373 -11.68 34.26 -17.17
C LEU A 373 -11.00 33.08 -16.47
N ASP A 374 -11.79 32.07 -16.13
CA ASP A 374 -11.32 30.82 -15.54
C ASP A 374 -10.69 29.93 -16.62
N ASP A 375 -9.66 29.18 -16.27
CA ASP A 375 -9.01 28.20 -17.15
C ASP A 375 -9.76 26.86 -17.21
N GLY A 376 -11.00 26.84 -16.70
CA GLY A 376 -11.86 25.66 -16.56
C GLY A 376 -11.61 24.86 -15.28
N SER A 377 -10.52 25.11 -14.54
CA SER A 377 -10.22 24.36 -13.32
C SER A 377 -11.25 24.58 -12.21
N THR A 378 -11.79 25.80 -12.09
CA THR A 378 -12.83 26.09 -11.09
C THR A 378 -14.14 25.40 -11.43
N GLU A 379 -14.46 25.28 -12.72
CA GLU A 379 -15.65 24.57 -13.18
C GLU A 379 -15.57 23.06 -12.94
N VAL A 380 -14.45 22.43 -13.29
CA VAL A 380 -14.24 20.99 -13.06
C VAL A 380 -14.31 20.65 -11.56
N LEU A 381 -13.74 21.49 -10.69
CA LEU A 381 -13.83 21.29 -9.24
C LEU A 381 -15.26 21.42 -8.72
N ALA A 382 -16.02 22.42 -9.19
CA ALA A 382 -17.42 22.59 -8.81
C ALA A 382 -18.27 21.38 -9.23
N ASP A 383 -18.03 20.86 -10.44
CA ASP A 383 -18.71 19.66 -10.94
C ASP A 383 -18.33 18.41 -10.13
N ALA A 384 -17.06 18.27 -9.72
CA ALA A 384 -16.61 17.17 -8.88
C ALA A 384 -17.27 17.19 -7.49
N SER A 385 -17.39 18.36 -6.87
CA SER A 385 -18.07 18.53 -5.58
C SER A 385 -19.57 18.25 -5.68
N GLU A 386 -20.21 18.66 -6.79
CA GLU A 386 -21.62 18.38 -7.03
C GLU A 386 -21.89 16.88 -7.28
N ARG A 387 -21.03 16.19 -8.05
CA ARG A 387 -21.09 14.72 -8.20
C ARG A 387 -20.98 14.02 -6.85
N ARG A 388 -19.99 14.41 -6.01
CA ARG A 388 -19.84 13.87 -4.65
C ARG A 388 -21.09 14.08 -3.80
N ARG A 389 -21.74 15.23 -3.91
CA ARG A 389 -23.00 15.53 -3.21
C ARG A 389 -24.15 14.62 -3.68
N GLN A 390 -24.24 14.36 -4.98
CA GLN A 390 -25.22 13.45 -5.58
C GLN A 390 -25.00 12.01 -5.11
N ASP A 391 -23.75 11.53 -5.12
CA ASP A 391 -23.40 10.19 -4.63
C ASP A 391 -23.76 10.02 -3.15
N LEU A 392 -23.56 11.05 -2.33
CA LEU A 392 -23.84 11.01 -0.89
C LEU A 392 -25.30 11.33 -0.52
N MET A 393 -26.23 11.39 -1.47
CA MET A 393 -27.64 11.67 -1.18
C MET A 393 -28.23 10.69 -0.15
N PRO A 394 -29.12 11.14 0.75
CA PRO A 394 -29.81 10.24 1.67
C PRO A 394 -30.47 9.08 0.92
N GLY A 395 -30.22 7.85 1.36
CA GLY A 395 -30.75 6.63 0.73
C GLY A 395 -29.85 6.01 -0.35
N SER A 396 -28.76 6.65 -0.77
CA SER A 396 -27.82 6.08 -1.76
C SER A 396 -27.01 4.90 -1.22
N GLY A 397 -26.86 4.81 0.10
CA GLY A 397 -26.04 3.79 0.76
C GLY A 397 -24.53 4.05 0.66
N HIS A 398 -24.10 5.14 0.03
CA HIS A 398 -22.69 5.52 -0.06
C HIS A 398 -22.18 6.17 1.24
N HIS A 399 -20.89 5.96 1.50
CA HIS A 399 -20.15 6.49 2.64
C HIS A 399 -18.95 7.29 2.11
N GLY A 400 -18.38 8.15 2.96
CA GLY A 400 -17.16 8.88 2.61
C GLY A 400 -15.92 8.02 2.80
N VAL A 401 -14.86 8.34 2.07
CA VAL A 401 -13.54 7.75 2.24
C VAL A 401 -12.49 8.85 2.22
N ILE A 402 -11.56 8.79 3.15
CA ILE A 402 -10.32 9.58 3.14
C ILE A 402 -9.21 8.63 2.73
N TYR A 403 -8.36 9.04 1.80
CA TYR A 403 -7.29 8.19 1.35
C TYR A 403 -5.93 8.87 1.28
N ALA A 404 -4.89 8.07 1.41
CA ALA A 404 -3.53 8.43 1.08
C ALA A 404 -2.93 7.32 0.21
N ALA A 405 -2.21 7.72 -0.82
CA ALA A 405 -1.52 6.82 -1.72
C ALA A 405 -0.02 7.05 -1.63
N SER A 406 0.75 5.97 -1.56
CA SER A 406 2.21 5.99 -1.52
C SER A 406 2.74 4.92 -2.46
N ILE A 407 3.84 5.21 -3.14
CA ILE A 407 4.50 4.28 -4.04
C ILE A 407 5.96 4.12 -3.64
N ALA A 408 6.41 2.88 -3.55
CA ALA A 408 7.83 2.54 -3.40
C ALA A 408 8.34 1.98 -4.72
N VAL A 409 9.49 2.46 -5.19
CA VAL A 409 10.19 2.00 -6.40
C VAL A 409 11.56 1.51 -5.99
N THR A 410 11.96 0.35 -6.48
CA THR A 410 13.19 -0.32 -6.08
C THR A 410 14.07 -0.61 -7.29
N GLY A 411 15.34 -0.23 -7.22
CA GLY A 411 16.37 -0.49 -8.23
C GLY A 411 17.59 -1.21 -7.65
N ARG A 412 18.38 -1.85 -8.51
CA ARG A 412 19.61 -2.60 -8.15
C ARG A 412 20.72 -1.68 -7.66
N ASP A 413 20.77 -0.48 -8.23
CA ASP A 413 21.73 0.57 -7.93
C ASP A 413 21.03 1.94 -8.02
N PRO A 414 21.70 3.04 -7.62
CA PRO A 414 21.09 4.36 -7.67
C PRO A 414 20.67 4.83 -9.08
N ASP A 415 21.37 4.44 -10.14
CA ASP A 415 21.08 4.88 -11.50
C ASP A 415 19.88 4.10 -12.07
N ASP A 416 19.84 2.79 -11.84
CA ASP A 416 18.69 1.91 -12.13
C ASP A 416 17.43 2.38 -11.40
N LEU A 417 17.57 2.82 -10.15
CA LEU A 417 16.47 3.40 -9.37
C LEU A 417 15.94 4.70 -9.99
N ASP A 418 16.82 5.59 -10.44
CA ASP A 418 16.40 6.85 -11.05
C ASP A 418 15.68 6.62 -12.39
N ARG A 419 16.18 5.69 -13.23
CA ARG A 419 15.47 5.26 -14.45
C ARG A 419 14.11 4.62 -14.14
N ALA A 420 14.05 3.76 -13.12
CA ALA A 420 12.78 3.16 -12.68
C ALA A 420 11.77 4.21 -12.18
N CYS A 421 12.22 5.23 -11.46
CA CYS A 421 11.37 6.34 -11.02
C CYS A 421 10.81 7.15 -12.19
N LEU A 422 11.59 7.32 -13.28
CA LEU A 422 11.13 7.98 -14.49
C LEU A 422 9.98 7.19 -15.14
N ARG A 423 10.19 5.89 -15.42
CA ARG A 423 9.16 5.00 -16.01
C ARG A 423 7.87 4.97 -15.17
N VAL A 424 8.01 4.93 -13.85
CA VAL A 424 6.87 4.98 -12.92
C VAL A 424 6.15 6.33 -12.97
N THR A 425 6.89 7.44 -13.15
CA THR A 425 6.28 8.77 -13.27
C THR A 425 5.54 8.93 -14.59
N GLU A 426 6.07 8.39 -15.68
CA GLU A 426 5.42 8.37 -17.00
C GLU A 426 4.09 7.57 -16.94
N ALA A 427 4.13 6.34 -16.42
CA ALA A 427 2.94 5.51 -16.24
C ALA A 427 1.91 6.11 -15.25
N ALA A 428 2.38 6.87 -14.26
CA ALA A 428 1.50 7.66 -13.40
C ALA A 428 0.77 8.76 -14.18
N GLY A 429 1.46 9.47 -15.08
CA GLY A 429 0.86 10.46 -15.98
C GLY A 429 -0.26 9.86 -16.83
N GLU A 430 -0.05 8.67 -17.39
CA GLU A 430 -1.10 7.92 -18.12
C GLU A 430 -2.25 7.44 -17.24
N SER A 431 -2.01 7.34 -15.93
CA SER A 431 -2.99 6.99 -14.92
C SER A 431 -3.65 8.22 -14.28
N ALA A 432 -3.73 9.36 -14.98
CA ALA A 432 -4.31 10.61 -14.48
C ALA A 432 -3.70 11.10 -13.15
N ILE A 433 -2.44 10.74 -12.87
CA ILE A 433 -1.66 11.21 -11.72
C ILE A 433 -0.61 12.20 -12.25
N THR A 434 -0.82 13.48 -11.98
CA THR A 434 0.01 14.57 -12.52
C THR A 434 1.39 14.66 -11.86
N GLU A 435 1.52 14.21 -10.62
CA GLU A 435 2.75 14.37 -9.82
C GLU A 435 2.88 13.28 -8.75
N ILE A 436 4.10 12.75 -8.57
CA ILE A 436 4.50 11.94 -7.42
C ILE A 436 5.43 12.80 -6.57
N ASP A 437 5.05 13.06 -5.32
CA ASP A 437 5.90 13.79 -4.37
C ASP A 437 6.92 12.84 -3.74
N TRP A 438 8.08 12.72 -4.38
CA TRP A 438 9.18 11.94 -3.84
C TRP A 438 9.66 12.49 -2.48
N CYS A 439 9.79 11.61 -1.50
CA CYS A 439 10.36 11.90 -0.19
C CYS A 439 11.81 12.42 -0.30
N VAL A 440 12.29 13.13 0.72
CA VAL A 440 13.66 13.64 0.77
C VAL A 440 14.21 13.49 2.18
N GLY A 441 15.13 12.56 2.33
CA GLY A 441 15.86 12.30 3.57
C GLY A 441 15.08 11.51 4.60
N ASP A 442 13.88 11.02 4.28
CA ASP A 442 12.99 10.28 5.17
C ASP A 442 12.44 8.99 4.53
N HIS A 443 13.10 8.47 3.48
CA HIS A 443 12.73 7.22 2.81
C HIS A 443 12.70 6.01 3.75
N ASP A 444 13.58 5.99 4.76
CA ASP A 444 13.60 4.98 5.83
C ASP A 444 12.28 4.92 6.61
N VAL A 445 11.61 6.06 6.78
CA VAL A 445 10.27 6.13 7.40
C VAL A 445 9.19 5.87 6.38
N ALA A 446 9.29 6.52 5.22
CA ALA A 446 8.26 6.48 4.20
C ALA A 446 8.02 5.06 3.68
N MET A 447 9.05 4.20 3.60
CA MET A 447 8.87 2.81 3.16
C MET A 447 7.91 1.99 4.02
N PHE A 448 7.72 2.36 5.31
CA PHE A 448 6.73 1.70 6.17
C PHE A 448 5.28 2.01 5.80
N THR A 449 5.05 3.05 4.98
CA THR A 449 3.71 3.33 4.42
C THR A 449 3.35 2.37 3.30
N THR A 450 4.35 1.71 2.69
CA THR A 450 4.16 0.71 1.63
C THR A 450 4.25 -0.72 2.15
N LEU A 451 4.30 -0.93 3.47
CA LEU A 451 4.21 -2.24 4.11
C LEU A 451 2.78 -2.55 4.56
N PRO A 452 2.38 -3.83 4.68
CA PRO A 452 1.04 -4.24 5.05
C PRO A 452 0.76 -4.07 6.58
N LEU A 453 0.87 -2.83 7.07
CA LEU A 453 0.75 -2.46 8.49
C LEU A 453 -0.46 -1.55 8.77
N ALA A 454 -1.30 -1.31 7.74
CA ALA A 454 -2.40 -0.35 7.75
C ALA A 454 -1.99 1.08 8.16
N ARG A 455 -0.78 1.49 7.78
CA ARG A 455 -0.20 2.82 8.03
C ARG A 455 -0.31 3.72 6.80
N GLY A 456 0.12 4.97 6.93
CA GLY A 456 0.30 5.89 5.79
C GLY A 456 -0.74 7.00 5.66
N LEU A 457 -1.75 7.06 6.53
CA LEU A 457 -2.60 8.25 6.66
C LEU A 457 -2.09 9.12 7.81
N ALA A 458 -1.69 10.36 7.50
CA ALA A 458 -1.54 11.37 8.54
C ALA A 458 -2.91 11.60 9.19
N ALA A 459 -2.94 11.77 10.51
CA ALA A 459 -4.17 12.09 11.24
C ALA A 459 -4.81 13.37 10.67
N THR A 460 -5.78 13.22 9.78
CA THR A 460 -6.64 14.32 9.33
C THR A 460 -7.63 14.66 10.46
N PRO A 461 -8.16 15.89 10.51
CA PRO A 461 -9.18 16.27 11.51
C PRO A 461 -10.41 15.33 11.50
N TYR A 462 -10.70 14.73 10.34
CA TYR A 462 -11.84 13.83 10.14
C TYR A 462 -11.58 12.39 10.61
N THR A 463 -10.31 12.01 10.78
CA THR A 463 -9.87 10.69 11.28
C THR A 463 -9.51 10.69 12.77
N ARG A 464 -9.65 11.83 13.47
CA ARG A 464 -9.47 11.94 14.93
C ARG A 464 -10.75 11.61 15.71
#